data_AF-A0A259M200-F1
#
_entry.id   AF-A0A259M200-F1
#
_cell.length_a   1.000
_cell.length_b   1.000
_cell.length_c   1.000
_cell.angle_alpha   90.00
_cell.angle_beta   90.00
_cell.angle_gamma   90.00
#
_symmetry.space_group_name_H-M   'P 1'
#
loop_
_entity.id
_entity.type
_entity.pdbx_description
1 polymer ?
#
loop_
_entity_poly.entity_id
_entity_poly.type
_entity_poly.pdbx_seq_one_letter_code
_entity_poly.pdbx_strand_id
1 'polypeptide(L)'
;MSDRKLRIGCASGFWGDTPEAIGQLVSKGEIDYLVFDYLAEVTMSLMARARAKSPDAGYAPDFVKALAPWLSEIKAKGMKVVANAGGVNPRGCRDALAKVAAEAGIDVSIGVVLGDDLSARADDIRAGGQTEMFSGVAFPDDIWSMNAYLGARPIAAALDAGADIVITGRCADSAVALGPLMHEFGWGDDDWDKLSQGSLAGHLIECGPQGTGGNFTDWQDVPGWDDMGMPIVEVSEDGSFVMTKTPETGGLVVPGSVGEQMLYEIGDPRAYLLPDVICDWSQVTLDQVGPDRVLVKGGKGLGRTGSYKVSATHADGWRAVSSLTLAAINAPAKGKRVAEAIVTRCRRIFRERNLSDFRQVSVEVLGAEAAYGANARAQTREVVIKIGVTHDDRAALNIFAGEIAPMAISTAQGLTGFFAGRPKVQPVVRLFSFLQDKADTPVAVEVDGQDVPVTVATRPVHLDPPAAPPAESREPGPDAVKVRLVDLAWGRSGDKGDIANIGILARKPDYLPFIRSAL
;
A
#
# COMPACT_ATOMS: atom_id res chain seq x y z
N MET A 1 0.85 -33.36 18.02
CA MET A 1 1.01 -32.09 17.30
C MET A 1 -0.37 -31.47 17.23
N SER A 2 -0.50 -30.23 17.66
CA SER A 2 -1.78 -29.53 17.79
C SER A 2 -2.30 -29.18 16.39
N ASP A 3 -3.51 -29.59 16.03
CA ASP A 3 -4.19 -29.24 14.76
C ASP A 3 -4.74 -27.79 14.77
N ARG A 4 -4.19 -26.93 15.65
CA ARG A 4 -4.64 -25.54 15.82
C ARG A 4 -4.09 -24.69 14.69
N LYS A 5 -5.00 -24.07 13.93
CA LYS A 5 -4.69 -23.01 12.98
C LYS A 5 -4.91 -21.67 13.63
N LEU A 6 -4.01 -20.72 13.37
CA LEU A 6 -4.18 -19.33 13.78
C LEU A 6 -4.95 -18.57 12.70
N ARG A 7 -6.02 -17.88 13.09
CA ARG A 7 -6.88 -17.12 12.18
C ARG A 7 -6.59 -15.63 12.30
N ILE A 8 -6.11 -15.02 11.21
CA ILE A 8 -5.77 -13.60 11.16
C ILE A 8 -6.65 -12.93 10.12
N GLY A 9 -7.38 -11.89 10.52
CA GLY A 9 -8.19 -11.06 9.62
C GLY A 9 -7.68 -9.63 9.53
N CYS A 10 -7.66 -9.05 8.33
CA CYS A 10 -7.18 -7.68 8.11
C CYS A 10 -8.34 -6.72 7.88
N ALA A 11 -8.44 -5.66 8.69
CA ALA A 11 -9.55 -4.73 8.71
C ALA A 11 -9.30 -3.40 7.98
N SER A 12 -8.16 -3.24 7.31
CA SER A 12 -7.87 -2.04 6.51
C SER A 12 -6.83 -2.32 5.42
N GLY A 13 -6.89 -1.55 4.34
CA GLY A 13 -5.84 -1.50 3.33
C GLY A 13 -5.07 -0.18 3.24
N PHE A 14 -5.58 0.89 3.87
CA PHE A 14 -4.95 2.21 3.89
C PHE A 14 -5.64 3.15 4.90
N TRP A 15 -5.02 4.29 5.22
CA TRP A 15 -5.67 5.33 6.01
C TRP A 15 -6.77 6.06 5.23
N GLY A 16 -8.01 5.90 5.69
CA GLY A 16 -9.22 6.39 5.04
C GLY A 16 -10.12 5.27 4.51
N ASP A 17 -9.73 4.01 4.72
CA ASP A 17 -10.56 2.84 4.43
C ASP A 17 -11.79 2.74 5.36
N THR A 18 -12.73 1.85 5.02
CA THR A 18 -14.01 1.67 5.71
C THR A 18 -13.84 1.17 7.16
N PRO A 19 -14.36 1.88 8.18
CA PRO A 19 -14.35 1.37 9.56
C PRO A 19 -15.28 0.17 9.77
N GLU A 20 -16.23 -0.06 8.86
CA GLU A 20 -17.21 -1.15 8.93
C GLU A 20 -16.57 -2.54 8.82
N ALA A 21 -15.36 -2.65 8.24
CA ALA A 21 -14.58 -3.89 8.15
C ALA A 21 -14.35 -4.57 9.51
N ILE A 22 -14.17 -3.78 10.59
CA ILE A 22 -13.95 -4.30 11.94
C ILE A 22 -15.15 -5.12 12.40
N GLY A 23 -16.36 -4.60 12.20
CA GLY A 23 -17.58 -5.27 12.65
C GLY A 23 -17.80 -6.59 11.95
N GLN A 24 -17.48 -6.65 10.65
CA GLN A 24 -17.55 -7.87 9.84
C GLN A 24 -16.64 -8.96 10.44
N LEU A 25 -15.37 -8.63 10.69
CA LEU A 25 -14.36 -9.56 11.17
C LEU A 25 -14.56 -9.96 12.64
N VAL A 26 -14.83 -9.00 13.52
CA VAL A 26 -15.05 -9.27 14.95
C VAL A 26 -16.31 -10.12 15.14
N SER A 27 -17.41 -9.82 14.44
CA SER A 27 -18.68 -10.51 14.64
C SER A 27 -18.73 -11.88 13.97
N LYS A 28 -18.22 -12.00 12.73
CA LYS A 28 -18.43 -13.19 11.87
C LYS A 28 -17.14 -13.94 11.51
N GLY A 29 -15.96 -13.32 11.67
CA GLY A 29 -14.71 -13.86 11.13
C GLY A 29 -14.13 -15.04 11.92
N GLU A 30 -14.53 -15.22 13.18
CA GLU A 30 -13.95 -16.21 14.11
C GLU A 30 -12.42 -16.13 14.15
N ILE A 31 -11.86 -14.92 14.19
CA ILE A 31 -10.41 -14.69 14.14
C ILE A 31 -9.77 -14.70 15.53
N ASP A 32 -8.49 -15.05 15.62
CA ASP A 32 -7.67 -14.89 16.82
C ASP A 32 -7.03 -13.48 16.84
N TYR A 33 -6.66 -12.96 15.66
CA TYR A 33 -5.98 -11.68 15.49
C TYR A 33 -6.70 -10.79 14.49
N LEU A 34 -6.95 -9.56 14.91
CA LEU A 34 -7.41 -8.47 14.06
C LEU A 34 -6.22 -7.56 13.72
N VAL A 35 -5.86 -7.48 12.45
CA VAL A 35 -4.73 -6.68 11.99
C VAL A 35 -5.17 -5.50 11.15
N PHE A 36 -4.34 -4.46 11.12
CA PHE A 36 -4.61 -3.25 10.35
C PHE A 36 -3.35 -2.78 9.63
N ASP A 37 -3.52 -2.54 8.33
CA ASP A 37 -2.56 -1.82 7.50
C ASP A 37 -3.13 -0.44 7.09
N TYR A 38 -2.52 0.62 7.63
CA TYR A 38 -2.95 2.02 7.51
C TYR A 38 -1.95 2.87 6.73
N LEU A 39 -0.68 2.51 6.73
CA LEU A 39 0.38 3.44 6.33
C LEU A 39 0.81 3.19 4.89
N ALA A 40 0.93 4.28 4.15
CA ALA A 40 1.67 4.36 2.89
C ALA A 40 2.71 5.48 2.98
N GLU A 41 3.70 5.52 2.07
CA GLU A 41 4.79 6.49 2.13
C GLU A 41 4.29 7.94 2.20
N VAL A 42 3.32 8.30 1.35
CA VAL A 42 2.80 9.68 1.29
C VAL A 42 1.99 10.04 2.54
N THR A 43 1.32 9.05 3.16
CA THR A 43 0.53 9.23 4.38
C THR A 43 1.39 9.73 5.53
N MET A 44 2.63 9.26 5.64
CA MET A 44 3.57 9.68 6.69
C MET A 44 3.81 11.19 6.67
N SER A 45 3.93 11.79 5.48
CA SER A 45 4.09 13.25 5.35
C SER A 45 2.89 14.06 5.87
N LEU A 46 1.68 13.52 5.74
CA LEU A 46 0.45 14.17 6.23
C LEU A 46 0.41 14.11 7.75
N MET A 47 0.77 12.96 8.33
CA MET A 47 0.84 12.76 9.77
C MET A 47 1.95 13.60 10.41
N ALA A 48 3.13 13.68 9.80
CA ALA A 48 4.20 14.55 10.26
C ALA A 48 3.80 16.03 10.29
N ARG A 49 3.12 16.50 9.24
CA ARG A 49 2.56 17.87 9.23
C ARG A 49 1.48 18.09 10.26
N ALA A 50 0.68 17.07 10.59
CA ALA A 50 -0.29 17.15 11.67
C ALA A 50 0.42 17.28 13.03
N ARG A 51 1.43 16.44 13.27
CA ARG A 51 2.25 16.46 14.50
C ARG A 51 3.00 17.78 14.69
N ALA A 52 3.52 18.35 13.61
CA ALA A 52 4.18 19.67 13.63
C ALA A 52 3.23 20.81 14.04
N LYS A 53 1.92 20.66 13.84
CA LYS A 53 0.90 21.63 14.28
C LYS A 53 0.39 21.34 15.69
N SER A 54 0.33 20.07 16.08
CA SER A 54 -0.17 19.62 17.38
C SER A 54 0.64 18.40 17.83
N PRO A 55 1.41 18.50 18.94
CA PRO A 55 2.29 17.42 19.40
C PRO A 55 1.56 16.08 19.65
N ASP A 56 0.28 16.13 20.01
CA ASP A 56 -0.55 14.96 20.29
C ASP A 56 -1.12 14.31 19.01
N ALA A 57 -0.87 14.87 17.83
CA ALA A 57 -1.25 14.30 16.54
C ALA A 57 -0.12 13.44 15.93
N GLY A 58 -0.32 12.94 14.71
CA GLY A 58 0.70 12.18 13.97
C GLY A 58 0.49 10.67 13.91
N TYR A 59 -0.69 10.19 14.32
CA TYR A 59 -1.16 8.82 14.14
C TYR A 59 -2.49 8.83 13.36
N ALA A 60 -3.05 7.67 13.04
CA ALA A 60 -4.37 7.54 12.41
C ALA A 60 -5.50 7.68 13.45
N PRO A 61 -6.19 8.85 13.56
CA PRO A 61 -7.21 9.04 14.59
C PRO A 61 -8.45 8.16 14.37
N ASP A 62 -8.69 7.75 13.13
CA ASP A 62 -9.86 6.95 12.76
C ASP A 62 -9.72 5.51 13.26
N PHE A 63 -8.50 4.99 13.44
CA PHE A 63 -8.26 3.69 14.10
C PHE A 63 -8.85 3.67 15.51
N VAL A 64 -8.54 4.68 16.32
CA VAL A 64 -9.04 4.78 17.71
C VAL A 64 -10.57 4.86 17.73
N LYS A 65 -11.16 5.71 16.86
CA LYS A 65 -12.62 5.88 16.79
C LYS A 65 -13.33 4.63 16.29
N ALA A 66 -12.75 3.94 15.30
CA ALA A 66 -13.35 2.77 14.68
C ALA A 66 -13.24 1.53 15.57
N LEU A 67 -12.14 1.37 16.32
CA LEU A 67 -11.94 0.23 17.22
C LEU A 67 -12.74 0.35 18.51
N ALA A 68 -12.94 1.57 19.02
CA ALA A 68 -13.58 1.82 20.31
C ALA A 68 -14.91 1.08 20.55
N PRO A 69 -15.87 1.05 19.59
CA PRO A 69 -17.13 0.32 19.77
C PRO A 69 -16.96 -1.20 19.92
N TRP A 70 -15.84 -1.76 19.46
CA TRP A 70 -15.59 -3.19 19.41
C TRP A 70 -14.66 -3.71 20.52
N LEU A 71 -14.03 -2.81 21.29
CA LEU A 71 -13.07 -3.20 22.35
C LEU A 71 -13.65 -4.22 23.35
N SER A 72 -14.93 -4.07 23.71
CA SER A 72 -15.57 -4.99 24.67
C SER A 72 -15.70 -6.40 24.10
N GLU A 73 -16.09 -6.52 22.83
CA GLU A 73 -16.24 -7.81 22.17
C GLU A 73 -14.89 -8.46 21.85
N ILE A 74 -13.92 -7.67 21.40
CA ILE A 74 -12.52 -8.09 21.18
C ILE A 74 -11.97 -8.70 22.47
N LYS A 75 -12.10 -8.00 23.61
CA LYS A 75 -11.62 -8.49 24.90
C LYS A 75 -12.38 -9.74 25.35
N ALA A 76 -13.70 -9.77 25.20
CA ALA A 76 -14.53 -10.92 25.58
C ALA A 76 -14.19 -12.19 24.78
N LYS A 77 -13.80 -12.05 23.51
CA LYS A 77 -13.35 -13.14 22.64
C LYS A 77 -11.88 -13.50 22.82
N GLY A 78 -11.11 -12.72 23.59
CA GLY A 78 -9.67 -12.90 23.72
C GLY A 78 -8.90 -12.62 22.42
N MET A 79 -9.48 -11.83 21.51
CA MET A 79 -8.83 -11.42 20.28
C MET A 79 -7.72 -10.42 20.58
N LYS A 80 -6.58 -10.54 19.88
CA LYS A 80 -5.50 -9.55 19.94
C LYS A 80 -5.53 -8.65 18.70
N VAL A 81 -5.01 -7.43 18.85
CA VAL A 81 -4.99 -6.42 17.78
C VAL A 81 -3.56 -6.02 17.45
N VAL A 82 -3.22 -5.93 16.16
CA VAL A 82 -1.93 -5.38 15.69
C VAL A 82 -2.18 -4.34 14.60
N ALA A 83 -1.66 -3.13 14.77
CA ALA A 83 -1.89 -2.05 13.82
C ALA A 83 -0.65 -1.18 13.61
N ASN A 84 -0.32 -0.86 12.36
CA ASN A 84 0.64 0.21 12.03
C ASN A 84 0.00 1.61 12.10
N ALA A 85 -1.08 1.79 12.87
CA ALA A 85 -1.82 3.04 12.99
C ALA A 85 -1.05 4.17 13.71
N GLY A 86 0.10 3.88 14.31
CA GLY A 86 0.88 4.83 15.11
C GLY A 86 1.51 5.96 14.30
N GLY A 87 1.70 5.76 12.98
CA GLY A 87 2.28 6.78 12.11
C GLY A 87 3.63 7.29 12.62
N VAL A 88 3.77 8.61 12.76
CA VAL A 88 4.93 9.25 13.38
C VAL A 88 4.75 9.51 14.88
N ASN A 89 3.67 9.03 15.51
CA ASN A 89 3.43 9.19 16.94
C ASN A 89 2.75 7.94 17.57
N PRO A 90 3.43 6.79 17.65
CA PRO A 90 2.84 5.56 18.20
C PRO A 90 2.38 5.72 19.66
N ARG A 91 3.15 6.46 20.50
CA ARG A 91 2.76 6.75 21.89
C ARG A 91 1.47 7.58 21.97
N GLY A 92 1.31 8.60 21.13
CA GLY A 92 0.07 9.38 21.07
C GLY A 92 -1.15 8.54 20.66
N CYS A 93 -0.95 7.57 19.76
CA CYS A 93 -2.00 6.62 19.38
C CYS A 93 -2.40 5.72 20.57
N ARG A 94 -1.41 5.15 21.27
CA ARG A 94 -1.63 4.38 22.51
C ARG A 94 -2.40 5.18 23.54
N ASP A 95 -1.96 6.40 23.85
CA ASP A 95 -2.57 7.22 24.91
C ASP A 95 -4.03 7.56 24.59
N ALA A 96 -4.32 7.85 23.31
CA ALA A 96 -5.68 8.09 22.85
C ALA A 96 -6.57 6.83 22.96
N LEU A 97 -6.05 5.65 22.61
CA LEU A 97 -6.79 4.40 22.71
C LEU A 97 -6.99 3.97 24.17
N ALA A 98 -5.95 4.07 25.00
CA ALA A 98 -6.00 3.78 26.44
C ALA A 98 -7.04 4.65 27.15
N LYS A 99 -7.12 5.94 26.80
CA LYS A 99 -8.15 6.84 27.31
C LYS A 99 -9.55 6.35 26.97
N VAL A 100 -9.81 5.98 25.71
CA VAL A 100 -11.13 5.52 25.28
C VAL A 100 -11.50 4.17 25.92
N ALA A 101 -10.53 3.26 26.08
CA ALA A 101 -10.74 2.00 26.79
C ALA A 101 -11.08 2.23 28.27
N ALA A 102 -10.36 3.12 28.94
CA ALA A 102 -10.63 3.50 30.34
C ALA A 102 -12.01 4.15 30.53
N GLU A 103 -12.41 5.04 29.61
CA GLU A 103 -13.76 5.65 29.61
C GLU A 103 -14.87 4.61 29.42
N ALA A 104 -14.59 3.53 28.68
CA ALA A 104 -15.50 2.39 28.52
C ALA A 104 -15.42 1.36 29.66
N GLY A 105 -14.51 1.53 30.63
CA GLY A 105 -14.29 0.58 31.72
C GLY A 105 -13.68 -0.76 31.26
N ILE A 106 -12.95 -0.76 30.15
CA ILE A 106 -12.34 -1.95 29.56
C ILE A 106 -10.84 -1.92 29.87
N ASP A 107 -10.36 -2.96 30.54
CA ASP A 107 -8.94 -3.15 30.82
C ASP A 107 -8.26 -3.84 29.63
N VAL A 108 -7.30 -3.13 29.01
CA VAL A 108 -6.52 -3.61 27.86
C VAL A 108 -5.05 -3.22 28.04
N SER A 109 -4.16 -4.18 27.82
CA SER A 109 -2.72 -3.93 27.75
C SER A 109 -2.35 -3.46 26.35
N ILE A 110 -1.63 -2.33 26.24
CA ILE A 110 -1.27 -1.74 24.95
C ILE A 110 0.26 -1.61 24.84
N GLY A 111 0.79 -2.32 23.85
CA GLY A 111 2.19 -2.24 23.42
C GLY A 111 2.40 -1.22 22.30
N VAL A 112 3.57 -0.58 22.28
CA VAL A 112 4.03 0.25 21.16
C VAL A 112 5.41 -0.19 20.67
N VAL A 113 5.59 -0.19 19.35
CA VAL A 113 6.88 -0.38 18.69
C VAL A 113 7.41 0.98 18.24
N LEU A 114 8.67 1.27 18.56
CA LEU A 114 9.34 2.56 18.34
C LEU A 114 10.70 2.35 17.65
N GLY A 115 11.27 3.43 17.11
CA GLY A 115 12.60 3.44 16.48
C GLY A 115 12.57 3.51 14.95
N ASP A 116 11.38 3.48 14.36
CA ASP A 116 11.21 3.68 12.93
C ASP A 116 11.48 5.13 12.51
N ASP A 117 11.06 6.12 13.30
CA ASP A 117 11.27 7.55 13.03
C ASP A 117 12.74 7.96 13.20
N LEU A 118 13.41 8.18 12.08
CA LEU A 118 14.80 8.59 11.99
C LEU A 118 14.95 10.10 11.78
N SER A 119 13.87 10.89 11.82
CA SER A 119 13.91 12.33 11.49
C SER A 119 14.95 13.11 12.31
N ALA A 120 15.20 12.72 13.56
CA ALA A 120 16.23 13.33 14.42
C ALA A 120 17.67 13.08 13.95
N ARG A 121 17.89 12.12 13.04
CA ARG A 121 19.20 11.75 12.46
C ARG A 121 19.39 12.27 11.02
N ALA A 122 18.47 13.07 10.50
CA ALA A 122 18.52 13.54 9.12
C ALA A 122 19.82 14.27 8.77
N ASP A 123 20.34 15.09 9.68
CA ASP A 123 21.59 15.83 9.45
C ASP A 123 22.82 14.90 9.43
N ASP A 124 22.87 13.89 10.31
CA ASP A 124 23.94 12.89 10.33
C ASP A 124 23.95 12.03 9.05
N ILE A 125 22.75 11.60 8.62
CA ILE A 125 22.57 10.79 7.40
C ILE A 125 22.93 11.63 6.16
N ARG A 126 22.56 12.92 6.13
CA ARG A 126 22.98 13.86 5.08
C ARG A 126 24.49 14.03 5.06
N ALA A 127 25.12 14.22 6.21
CA ALA A 127 26.57 14.36 6.33
C ALA A 127 27.32 13.10 5.89
N GLY A 128 26.69 11.92 6.04
CA GLY A 128 27.18 10.64 5.52
C GLY A 128 27.15 10.49 4.00
N GLY A 129 26.59 11.47 3.26
CA GLY A 129 26.56 11.45 1.80
C GLY A 129 25.52 10.50 1.21
N GLN A 130 24.44 10.23 1.96
CA GLN A 130 23.37 9.34 1.49
C GLN A 130 22.73 9.87 0.19
N THR A 131 22.40 8.95 -0.71
CA THR A 131 21.69 9.24 -1.96
C THR A 131 20.44 8.37 -2.09
N GLU A 132 19.52 8.82 -2.93
CA GLU A 132 18.29 8.10 -3.25
C GLU A 132 18.65 6.79 -3.97
N MET A 133 18.13 5.66 -3.49
CA MET A 133 18.63 4.34 -3.86
C MET A 133 18.33 3.91 -5.31
N PHE A 134 17.39 4.55 -5.99
CA PHE A 134 17.01 4.22 -7.38
C PHE A 134 17.53 5.24 -8.40
N SER A 135 17.55 6.52 -8.03
CA SER A 135 17.85 7.65 -8.90
C SER A 135 19.21 8.29 -8.64
N GLY A 136 19.83 8.03 -7.48
CA GLY A 136 21.09 8.65 -7.07
C GLY A 136 20.98 10.14 -6.73
N VAL A 137 19.77 10.69 -6.63
CA VAL A 137 19.54 12.08 -6.22
C VAL A 137 20.10 12.32 -4.81
N ALA A 138 20.69 13.50 -4.59
CA ALA A 138 21.26 13.87 -3.30
C ALA A 138 20.20 14.00 -2.20
N PHE A 139 20.60 13.75 -0.95
CA PHE A 139 19.71 13.87 0.20
C PHE A 139 19.11 15.28 0.34
N PRO A 140 17.78 15.44 0.51
CA PRO A 140 17.15 16.76 0.54
C PRO A 140 17.41 17.56 1.84
N ASP A 141 17.27 18.88 1.75
CA ASP A 141 17.46 19.80 2.88
C ASP A 141 16.28 19.77 3.87
N ASP A 142 15.04 19.83 3.38
CA ASP A 142 13.82 19.93 4.22
C ASP A 142 13.06 18.60 4.28
N ILE A 143 13.45 17.73 5.20
CA ILE A 143 12.78 16.45 5.46
C ILE A 143 11.55 16.67 6.34
N TRP A 144 10.40 16.18 5.88
CA TRP A 144 9.13 16.23 6.62
C TRP A 144 8.88 14.97 7.45
N SER A 145 9.27 13.81 6.95
CA SER A 145 9.21 12.52 7.66
C SER A 145 10.33 11.63 7.16
N MET A 146 10.80 10.70 7.99
CA MET A 146 11.84 9.75 7.62
C MET A 146 11.70 8.51 8.49
N ASN A 147 11.13 7.44 7.92
CA ASN A 147 10.76 6.26 8.70
C ASN A 147 11.32 4.97 8.09
N ALA A 148 11.96 4.15 8.92
CA ALA A 148 12.44 2.81 8.58
C ALA A 148 11.29 1.80 8.59
N TYR A 149 11.31 0.86 7.65
CA TYR A 149 10.36 -0.24 7.60
C TYR A 149 10.83 -1.32 8.56
N LEU A 150 10.39 -1.24 9.81
CA LEU A 150 10.69 -2.25 10.81
C LEU A 150 10.06 -3.61 10.47
N GLY A 151 10.61 -4.68 11.06
CA GLY A 151 10.13 -6.05 10.91
C GLY A 151 9.11 -6.48 11.98
N ALA A 152 8.82 -7.77 11.98
CA ALA A 152 7.82 -8.42 12.84
C ALA A 152 8.32 -8.77 14.25
N ARG A 153 9.63 -8.96 14.44
CA ARG A 153 10.21 -9.34 15.76
C ARG A 153 9.80 -8.42 16.93
N PRO A 154 9.76 -7.08 16.80
CA PRO A 154 9.31 -6.18 17.87
C PRO A 154 7.82 -6.33 18.19
N ILE A 155 6.99 -6.64 17.18
CA ILE A 155 5.56 -6.92 17.39
C ILE A 155 5.39 -8.20 18.20
N ALA A 156 6.14 -9.26 17.84
CA ALA A 156 6.13 -10.52 18.57
C ALA A 156 6.57 -10.31 20.04
N ALA A 157 7.63 -9.52 20.28
CA ALA A 157 8.10 -9.20 21.63
C ALA A 157 7.06 -8.47 22.49
N ALA A 158 6.29 -7.54 21.90
CA ALA A 158 5.19 -6.88 22.60
C ALA A 158 4.07 -7.86 22.98
N LEU A 159 3.72 -8.78 22.07
CA LEU A 159 2.74 -9.83 22.32
C LEU A 159 3.24 -10.83 23.38
N ASP A 160 4.53 -11.21 23.34
CA ASP A 160 5.18 -12.08 24.34
C ASP A 160 5.12 -11.46 25.75
N ALA A 161 5.21 -10.13 25.83
CA ALA A 161 5.08 -9.36 27.07
C ALA A 161 3.63 -9.16 27.54
N GLY A 162 2.64 -9.72 26.82
CA GLY A 162 1.24 -9.75 27.25
C GLY A 162 0.37 -8.62 26.71
N ALA A 163 0.83 -7.86 25.71
CA ALA A 163 0.01 -6.84 25.06
C ALA A 163 -1.24 -7.47 24.40
N ASP A 164 -2.42 -6.93 24.70
CA ASP A 164 -3.66 -7.25 23.97
C ASP A 164 -3.67 -6.53 22.61
N ILE A 165 -3.10 -5.33 22.56
CA ILE A 165 -3.04 -4.45 21.38
C ILE A 165 -1.61 -4.00 21.15
N VAL A 166 -1.07 -4.16 19.94
CA VAL A 166 0.25 -3.66 19.55
C VAL A 166 0.10 -2.60 18.47
N ILE A 167 0.64 -1.40 18.75
CA ILE A 167 0.63 -0.27 17.83
C ILE A 167 2.06 0.02 17.36
N THR A 168 2.29 -0.01 16.06
CA THR A 168 3.59 0.34 15.47
C THR A 168 3.51 1.65 14.68
N GLY A 169 4.66 2.30 14.49
CA GLY A 169 4.87 3.30 13.45
C GLY A 169 4.98 2.62 12.08
N ARG A 170 6.00 2.97 11.28
CA ARG A 170 6.25 2.26 10.02
C ARG A 170 6.86 0.88 10.28
N CYS A 171 6.23 -0.13 9.70
CA CYS A 171 6.79 -1.47 9.51
C CYS A 171 6.58 -1.91 8.05
N ALA A 172 7.11 -3.07 7.68
CA ALA A 172 6.62 -3.77 6.50
C ALA A 172 5.15 -4.18 6.72
N ASP A 173 4.35 -4.09 5.67
CA ASP A 173 2.89 -4.22 5.79
C ASP A 173 2.52 -5.64 6.24
N SER A 174 3.11 -6.66 5.60
CA SER A 174 3.06 -8.07 6.07
C SER A 174 3.52 -8.32 7.52
N ALA A 175 4.29 -7.43 8.15
CA ALA A 175 4.78 -7.62 9.52
C ALA A 175 3.65 -7.62 10.56
N VAL A 176 2.52 -6.94 10.29
CA VAL A 176 1.38 -6.92 11.22
C VAL A 176 0.72 -8.30 11.36
N ALA A 177 0.85 -9.16 10.34
CA ALA A 177 0.41 -10.55 10.38
C ALA A 177 1.55 -11.51 10.80
N LEU A 178 2.78 -11.26 10.36
CA LEU A 178 3.92 -12.10 10.72
C LEU A 178 4.25 -12.05 12.22
N GLY A 179 4.12 -10.88 12.88
CA GLY A 179 4.37 -10.73 14.32
C GLY A 179 3.52 -11.68 15.18
N PRO A 180 2.18 -11.71 15.00
CA PRO A 180 1.30 -12.72 15.59
C PRO A 180 1.73 -14.17 15.35
N LEU A 181 2.13 -14.51 14.12
CA LEU A 181 2.56 -15.87 13.78
C LEU A 181 3.85 -16.26 14.53
N MET A 182 4.81 -15.34 14.60
CA MET A 182 6.05 -15.54 15.35
C MET A 182 5.79 -15.72 16.85
N HIS A 183 4.86 -14.97 17.41
CA HIS A 183 4.44 -15.09 18.81
C HIS A 183 3.75 -16.44 19.10
N GLU A 184 2.66 -16.74 18.39
CA GLU A 184 1.81 -17.91 18.71
C GLU A 184 2.50 -19.24 18.42
N PHE A 185 3.36 -19.30 17.39
CA PHE A 185 4.09 -20.52 17.02
C PHE A 185 5.55 -20.53 17.48
N GLY A 186 6.02 -19.47 18.13
CA GLY A 186 7.39 -19.37 18.64
C GLY A 186 8.47 -19.41 17.55
N TRP A 187 8.21 -18.86 16.36
CA TRP A 187 9.16 -18.89 15.26
C TRP A 187 10.41 -18.01 15.53
N GLY A 188 11.58 -18.59 15.27
CA GLY A 188 12.89 -17.96 15.40
C GLY A 188 13.24 -17.06 14.22
N ASP A 189 14.31 -16.27 14.37
CA ASP A 189 14.78 -15.33 13.33
C ASP A 189 15.39 -16.03 12.11
N ASP A 190 15.70 -17.31 12.25
CA ASP A 190 16.31 -18.13 11.20
C ASP A 190 15.34 -19.22 10.68
N ASP A 191 14.05 -19.19 11.05
CA ASP A 191 13.00 -20.07 10.52
C ASP A 191 12.56 -19.60 9.10
N TRP A 192 13.51 -19.50 8.18
CA TRP A 192 13.39 -18.77 6.90
C TRP A 192 12.14 -19.10 6.08
N ASP A 193 11.84 -20.39 5.91
CA ASP A 193 10.67 -20.81 5.15
C ASP A 193 9.36 -20.40 5.84
N LYS A 194 9.29 -20.47 7.17
CA LYS A 194 8.12 -20.04 7.93
C LYS A 194 7.96 -18.53 7.89
N LEU A 195 9.06 -17.79 8.03
CA LEU A 195 9.05 -16.32 7.90
C LEU A 195 8.57 -15.90 6.50
N SER A 196 9.09 -16.53 5.44
CA SER A 196 8.67 -16.21 4.06
C SER A 196 7.20 -16.56 3.81
N GLN A 197 6.75 -17.72 4.29
CA GLN A 197 5.37 -18.18 4.14
C GLN A 197 4.40 -17.32 4.97
N GLY A 198 4.77 -16.92 6.19
CA GLY A 198 4.00 -16.00 7.03
C GLY A 198 3.95 -14.58 6.46
N SER A 199 5.05 -14.09 5.89
CA SER A 199 5.07 -12.83 5.15
C SER A 199 4.14 -12.87 3.93
N LEU A 200 4.09 -14.00 3.21
CA LEU A 200 3.13 -14.18 2.11
C LEU A 200 1.68 -14.15 2.61
N ALA A 201 1.40 -14.77 3.76
CA ALA A 201 0.08 -14.70 4.39
C ALA A 201 -0.31 -13.25 4.71
N GLY A 202 0.62 -12.46 5.28
CA GLY A 202 0.44 -11.03 5.51
C GLY A 202 0.21 -10.24 4.23
N HIS A 203 1.04 -10.47 3.20
CA HIS A 203 0.93 -9.80 1.90
C HIS A 203 -0.41 -10.04 1.19
N LEU A 204 -1.01 -11.22 1.39
CA LEU A 204 -2.31 -11.55 0.79
C LEU A 204 -3.50 -10.90 1.50
N ILE A 205 -3.36 -10.54 2.78
CA ILE A 205 -4.45 -9.91 3.55
C ILE A 205 -4.26 -8.40 3.75
N GLU A 206 -3.07 -7.86 3.49
CA GLU A 206 -2.84 -6.41 3.42
C GLU A 206 -3.61 -5.80 2.22
N CYS A 207 -3.69 -4.47 2.17
CA CYS A 207 -4.45 -3.75 1.12
C CYS A 207 -5.96 -4.07 1.07
N GLY A 208 -6.54 -4.61 2.14
CA GLY A 208 -7.99 -4.83 2.28
C GLY A 208 -8.51 -6.00 1.41
N PRO A 209 -9.65 -5.87 0.72
CA PRO A 209 -10.31 -7.01 0.07
C PRO A 209 -9.71 -7.44 -1.28
N GLN A 210 -8.47 -7.06 -1.61
CA GLN A 210 -7.91 -7.34 -2.94
C GLN A 210 -7.82 -8.85 -3.23
N GLY A 211 -7.31 -9.66 -2.29
CA GLY A 211 -7.26 -11.11 -2.47
C GLY A 211 -8.62 -11.82 -2.34
N THR A 212 -9.67 -11.12 -1.88
CA THR A 212 -11.06 -11.62 -1.77
C THR A 212 -11.96 -11.14 -2.90
N GLY A 213 -11.39 -10.70 -4.03
CA GLY A 213 -12.11 -10.36 -5.25
C GLY A 213 -12.25 -8.85 -5.48
N GLY A 214 -11.83 -8.02 -4.53
CA GLY A 214 -11.62 -6.60 -4.79
C GLY A 214 -10.57 -6.43 -5.87
N ASN A 215 -10.80 -5.53 -6.83
CA ASN A 215 -9.78 -5.18 -7.83
C ASN A 215 -9.36 -6.36 -8.75
N PHE A 216 -10.15 -7.43 -8.80
CA PHE A 216 -9.89 -8.66 -9.57
C PHE A 216 -10.12 -8.46 -11.08
N THR A 217 -9.29 -9.06 -11.94
CA THR A 217 -9.46 -8.98 -13.41
C THR A 217 -10.83 -9.47 -13.87
N ASP A 218 -11.33 -10.59 -13.32
CA ASP A 218 -12.65 -11.14 -13.66
C ASP A 218 -13.73 -10.57 -12.73
N TRP A 219 -13.79 -9.24 -12.65
CA TRP A 219 -14.66 -8.50 -11.76
C TRP A 219 -16.15 -8.90 -11.88
N GLN A 220 -16.58 -9.32 -13.07
CA GLN A 220 -17.97 -9.74 -13.34
C GLN A 220 -18.40 -10.95 -12.51
N ASP A 221 -17.45 -11.78 -12.11
CA ASP A 221 -17.72 -13.02 -11.38
C ASP A 221 -17.77 -12.79 -9.86
N VAL A 222 -17.41 -11.60 -9.39
CA VAL A 222 -17.32 -11.27 -7.96
C VAL A 222 -18.69 -10.78 -7.45
N PRO A 223 -19.38 -11.54 -6.58
CA PRO A 223 -20.68 -11.14 -6.05
C PRO A 223 -20.56 -10.10 -4.91
N GLY A 224 -21.65 -9.38 -4.62
CA GLY A 224 -21.82 -8.63 -3.37
C GLY A 224 -20.79 -7.52 -3.11
N TRP A 225 -20.46 -6.70 -4.12
CA TRP A 225 -19.49 -5.60 -3.98
C TRP A 225 -19.82 -4.58 -2.90
N ASP A 226 -21.09 -4.43 -2.55
CA ASP A 226 -21.57 -3.56 -1.49
C ASP A 226 -21.24 -4.07 -0.07
N ASP A 227 -20.95 -5.37 0.08
CA ASP A 227 -20.54 -6.01 1.34
C ASP A 227 -19.36 -6.96 1.08
N MET A 228 -18.28 -6.44 0.49
CA MET A 228 -17.11 -7.24 0.15
C MET A 228 -16.52 -7.90 1.41
N GLY A 229 -16.30 -9.22 1.37
CA GLY A 229 -15.73 -9.96 2.49
C GLY A 229 -14.27 -9.59 2.75
N MET A 230 -13.95 -9.15 3.96
CA MET A 230 -12.57 -8.89 4.39
C MET A 230 -11.75 -10.18 4.43
N PRO A 231 -10.45 -10.12 4.12
CA PRO A 231 -9.60 -11.30 4.01
C PRO A 231 -9.30 -11.91 5.39
N ILE A 232 -9.25 -13.24 5.41
CA ILE A 232 -8.82 -14.04 6.56
C ILE A 232 -7.82 -15.09 6.07
N VAL A 233 -6.74 -15.31 6.82
CA VAL A 233 -5.84 -16.46 6.64
C VAL A 233 -5.92 -17.38 7.84
N GLU A 234 -5.98 -18.69 7.55
CA GLU A 234 -5.93 -19.76 8.54
C GLU A 234 -4.56 -20.45 8.43
N VAL A 235 -3.62 -20.04 9.29
CA VAL A 235 -2.20 -20.42 9.19
C VAL A 235 -1.90 -21.58 10.13
N SER A 236 -1.19 -22.59 9.62
CA SER A 236 -0.71 -23.73 10.40
C SER A 236 0.68 -23.45 10.96
N GLU A 237 1.12 -24.23 11.96
CA GLU A 237 2.43 -24.07 12.62
C GLU A 237 3.63 -24.18 11.64
N ASP A 238 3.47 -24.93 10.54
CA ASP A 238 4.48 -25.06 9.48
C ASP A 238 4.50 -23.88 8.48
N GLY A 239 3.59 -22.92 8.67
CA GLY A 239 3.40 -21.74 7.83
C GLY A 239 2.40 -21.94 6.71
N SER A 240 2.04 -23.16 6.31
CA SER A 240 1.02 -23.38 5.26
C SER A 240 -0.32 -22.80 5.68
N PHE A 241 -1.05 -22.17 4.75
CA PHE A 241 -2.28 -21.48 5.11
C PHE A 241 -3.37 -21.57 4.07
N VAL A 242 -4.61 -21.43 4.52
CA VAL A 242 -5.77 -21.25 3.66
C VAL A 242 -6.18 -19.79 3.70
N MET A 243 -6.21 -19.14 2.54
CA MET A 243 -6.84 -17.85 2.38
C MET A 243 -8.36 -18.04 2.19
N THR A 244 -9.13 -17.25 2.91
CA THR A 244 -10.58 -17.18 2.86
C THR A 244 -11.04 -15.74 3.06
N LYS A 245 -12.35 -15.52 3.04
CA LYS A 245 -12.99 -14.24 3.39
C LYS A 245 -13.91 -14.41 4.60
N THR A 246 -14.32 -13.30 5.20
CA THR A 246 -15.33 -13.30 6.26
C THR A 246 -16.62 -14.02 5.78
N PRO A 247 -17.17 -14.97 6.55
CA PRO A 247 -18.41 -15.67 6.19
C PRO A 247 -19.61 -14.74 5.99
N GLU A 248 -20.58 -15.17 5.17
CA GLU A 248 -21.85 -14.46 4.95
C GLU A 248 -21.68 -13.01 4.47
N THR A 249 -20.83 -12.83 3.46
CA THR A 249 -20.47 -11.55 2.81
C THR A 249 -20.32 -11.77 1.30
N GLY A 250 -20.16 -10.70 0.52
CA GLY A 250 -19.73 -10.74 -0.87
C GLY A 250 -18.25 -11.10 -1.05
N GLY A 251 -17.73 -10.92 -2.26
CA GLY A 251 -16.38 -11.30 -2.64
C GLY A 251 -16.26 -12.73 -3.17
N LEU A 252 -15.07 -13.04 -3.68
CA LEU A 252 -14.72 -14.30 -4.32
C LEU A 252 -13.26 -14.64 -4.01
N VAL A 253 -13.00 -15.82 -3.42
CA VAL A 253 -11.64 -16.31 -3.15
C VAL A 253 -11.34 -17.53 -4.02
N VAL A 254 -10.56 -17.30 -5.07
CA VAL A 254 -10.14 -18.29 -6.07
C VAL A 254 -8.65 -18.14 -6.39
N PRO A 255 -7.95 -19.14 -6.95
CA PRO A 255 -6.53 -19.02 -7.28
C PRO A 255 -6.18 -17.77 -8.11
N GLY A 256 -7.10 -17.32 -8.97
CA GLY A 256 -6.95 -16.08 -9.72
C GLY A 256 -6.88 -14.85 -8.83
N SER A 257 -7.84 -14.64 -7.90
CA SER A 257 -7.89 -13.46 -7.04
C SER A 257 -6.72 -13.42 -6.06
N VAL A 258 -6.39 -14.58 -5.48
CA VAL A 258 -5.24 -14.74 -4.58
C VAL A 258 -3.92 -14.53 -5.34
N GLY A 259 -3.82 -15.07 -6.55
CA GLY A 259 -2.62 -14.94 -7.38
C GLY A 259 -2.39 -13.52 -7.89
N GLU A 260 -3.45 -12.76 -8.18
CA GLU A 260 -3.32 -11.34 -8.51
C GLU A 260 -2.79 -10.53 -7.32
N GLN A 261 -3.32 -10.76 -6.12
CA GLN A 261 -2.80 -10.10 -4.92
C GLN A 261 -1.35 -10.51 -4.63
N MET A 262 -0.99 -11.80 -4.77
CA MET A 262 0.38 -12.27 -4.60
C MET A 262 1.39 -11.55 -5.52
N LEU A 263 0.96 -11.12 -6.70
CA LEU A 263 1.81 -10.43 -7.68
C LEU A 263 1.78 -8.90 -7.52
N TYR A 264 0.96 -8.36 -6.63
CA TYR A 264 0.80 -6.94 -6.42
C TYR A 264 2.09 -6.32 -5.85
N GLU A 265 2.68 -5.35 -6.57
CA GLU A 265 3.89 -4.63 -6.15
C GLU A 265 5.12 -5.51 -5.83
N ILE A 266 5.20 -6.68 -6.47
CA ILE A 266 6.33 -7.60 -6.33
C ILE A 266 7.33 -7.41 -7.46
N GLY A 267 8.49 -6.83 -7.14
CA GLY A 267 9.59 -6.61 -8.09
C GLY A 267 10.19 -7.91 -8.62
N ASP A 268 11.05 -8.54 -7.82
CA ASP A 268 11.59 -9.88 -8.11
C ASP A 268 10.89 -10.91 -7.20
N PRO A 269 9.99 -11.76 -7.72
CA PRO A 269 9.30 -12.77 -6.91
C PRO A 269 10.24 -13.86 -6.38
N ARG A 270 11.50 -13.92 -6.84
CA ARG A 270 12.53 -14.85 -6.35
C ARG A 270 13.43 -14.26 -5.27
N ALA A 271 13.32 -12.96 -5.03
CA ALA A 271 14.14 -12.23 -4.08
C ALA A 271 13.40 -11.01 -3.52
N TYR A 272 12.15 -11.21 -3.10
CA TYR A 272 11.36 -10.14 -2.52
C TYR A 272 11.89 -9.79 -1.12
N LEU A 273 12.46 -8.59 -0.99
CA LEU A 273 13.18 -8.18 0.21
C LEU A 273 12.22 -7.62 1.26
N LEU A 274 12.10 -8.32 2.38
CA LEU A 274 11.42 -7.83 3.58
C LEU A 274 12.42 -7.62 4.72
N PRO A 275 12.06 -6.85 5.77
CA PRO A 275 12.93 -6.62 6.92
C PRO A 275 13.33 -7.93 7.61
N ASP A 276 12.42 -8.89 7.74
CA ASP A 276 12.67 -10.13 8.48
C ASP A 276 13.31 -11.23 7.62
N VAL A 277 13.00 -11.26 6.32
CA VAL A 277 13.38 -12.37 5.42
C VAL A 277 13.46 -11.91 3.95
N ILE A 278 14.33 -12.55 3.17
CA ILE A 278 14.34 -12.46 1.70
C ILE A 278 13.47 -13.60 1.16
N CYS A 279 12.40 -13.29 0.45
CA CYS A 279 11.41 -14.26 0.00
C CYS A 279 11.64 -14.72 -1.44
N ASP A 280 11.60 -16.04 -1.66
CA ASP A 280 11.39 -16.67 -2.96
C ASP A 280 9.98 -17.29 -3.00
N TRP A 281 9.12 -16.70 -3.80
CA TRP A 281 7.75 -17.15 -4.04
C TRP A 281 7.56 -17.80 -5.41
N SER A 282 8.63 -18.08 -6.14
CA SER A 282 8.56 -18.69 -7.48
C SER A 282 8.09 -20.14 -7.50
N GLN A 283 8.01 -20.79 -6.33
CA GLN A 283 7.48 -22.15 -6.16
C GLN A 283 6.16 -22.17 -5.38
N VAL A 284 5.53 -21.01 -5.18
CA VAL A 284 4.22 -20.96 -4.53
C VAL A 284 3.16 -21.62 -5.41
N THR A 285 2.28 -22.37 -4.77
CA THR A 285 1.13 -23.02 -5.40
C THR A 285 -0.16 -22.53 -4.75
N LEU A 286 -1.21 -22.41 -5.56
CA LEU A 286 -2.53 -21.91 -5.18
C LEU A 286 -3.57 -22.97 -5.54
N ASP A 287 -4.01 -23.75 -4.55
CA ASP A 287 -4.92 -24.88 -4.75
C ASP A 287 -6.31 -24.52 -4.20
N GLN A 288 -7.37 -24.59 -5.02
CA GLN A 288 -8.74 -24.44 -4.52
C GLN A 288 -9.11 -25.68 -3.68
N VAL A 289 -9.37 -25.48 -2.39
CA VAL A 289 -9.68 -26.58 -1.43
C VAL A 289 -11.12 -26.55 -0.93
N GLY A 290 -11.90 -25.56 -1.34
CA GLY A 290 -13.33 -25.44 -1.08
C GLY A 290 -13.86 -24.11 -1.62
N PRO A 291 -15.19 -23.86 -1.57
CA PRO A 291 -15.75 -22.56 -1.90
C PRO A 291 -15.09 -21.45 -1.08
N ASP A 292 -14.63 -20.39 -1.76
CA ASP A 292 -13.91 -19.27 -1.16
C ASP A 292 -12.69 -19.66 -0.30
N ARG A 293 -12.04 -20.79 -0.61
CA ARG A 293 -10.89 -21.29 0.14
C ARG A 293 -9.77 -21.74 -0.79
N VAL A 294 -8.64 -21.06 -0.70
CA VAL A 294 -7.42 -21.34 -1.48
C VAL A 294 -6.29 -21.68 -0.52
N LEU A 295 -5.76 -22.90 -0.65
CA LEU A 295 -4.54 -23.32 0.04
C LEU A 295 -3.33 -22.71 -0.65
N VAL A 296 -2.47 -22.08 0.13
CA VAL A 296 -1.23 -21.44 -0.32
C VAL A 296 -0.05 -22.08 0.41
N LYS A 297 0.95 -22.52 -0.37
CA LYS A 297 2.18 -23.16 0.14
C LYS A 297 3.33 -22.95 -0.83
N GLY A 298 4.57 -23.05 -0.34
CA GLY A 298 5.78 -23.08 -1.16
C GLY A 298 6.62 -21.80 -1.12
N GLY A 299 6.31 -20.85 -0.24
CA GLY A 299 7.19 -19.71 0.04
C GLY A 299 8.48 -20.18 0.71
N LYS A 300 9.62 -19.71 0.19
CA LYS A 300 10.96 -20.07 0.68
C LYS A 300 11.71 -18.83 1.15
N GLY A 301 12.44 -18.96 2.25
CA GLY A 301 13.27 -17.88 2.75
C GLY A 301 14.73 -18.05 2.34
N LEU A 302 15.37 -16.96 1.93
CA LEU A 302 16.76 -16.92 1.45
C LEU A 302 17.69 -16.17 2.42
N GLY A 303 17.36 -16.21 3.72
CA GLY A 303 18.03 -15.44 4.77
C GLY A 303 17.41 -14.06 4.97
N ARG A 304 18.22 -13.07 5.37
CA ARG A 304 17.78 -11.70 5.69
C ARG A 304 18.81 -10.66 5.27
N THR A 305 18.35 -9.43 5.05
CA THR A 305 19.22 -8.27 4.84
C THR A 305 19.76 -7.72 6.16
N GLY A 306 20.85 -6.94 6.08
CA GLY A 306 21.40 -6.17 7.19
C GLY A 306 20.86 -4.73 7.30
N SER A 307 19.89 -4.36 6.46
CA SER A 307 19.41 -2.99 6.33
C SER A 307 17.88 -2.92 6.32
N TYR A 308 17.34 -1.80 6.80
CA TYR A 308 15.96 -1.41 6.56
C TYR A 308 15.86 -0.51 5.33
N LYS A 309 14.77 -0.63 4.56
CA LYS A 309 14.33 0.44 3.67
C LYS A 309 13.86 1.60 4.55
N VAL A 310 14.33 2.81 4.25
CA VAL A 310 13.84 4.06 4.84
C VAL A 310 13.11 4.82 3.75
N SER A 311 11.93 5.33 4.09
CA SER A 311 11.20 6.28 3.25
C SER A 311 11.19 7.63 3.95
N ALA A 312 11.83 8.60 3.31
CA ALA A 312 11.76 10.00 3.69
C ALA A 312 10.86 10.77 2.73
N THR A 313 10.23 11.83 3.23
CA THR A 313 9.41 12.72 2.41
C THR A 313 9.88 14.16 2.52
N HIS A 314 9.87 14.91 1.42
CA HIS A 314 10.21 16.33 1.42
C HIS A 314 9.29 17.14 0.48
N ALA A 315 9.31 18.45 0.62
CA ALA A 315 8.62 19.37 -0.29
C ALA A 315 9.38 19.50 -1.63
N ASP A 316 8.65 19.55 -2.75
CA ASP A 316 9.23 19.77 -4.09
C ASP A 316 8.36 20.74 -4.92
N GLY A 317 8.16 21.93 -4.37
CA GLY A 317 7.31 22.96 -4.97
C GLY A 317 5.82 22.71 -4.76
N TRP A 318 5.01 23.17 -5.71
CA TRP A 318 3.55 23.17 -5.59
C TRP A 318 2.90 22.52 -6.81
N ARG A 319 1.68 22.02 -6.61
CA ARG A 319 0.80 21.50 -7.64
C ARG A 319 -0.62 22.04 -7.53
N ALA A 320 -1.32 22.04 -8.66
CA ALA A 320 -2.76 22.25 -8.74
C ALA A 320 -3.33 21.33 -9.81
N VAL A 321 -4.52 20.77 -9.55
CA VAL A 321 -5.23 19.89 -10.49
C VAL A 321 -6.65 20.42 -10.66
N SER A 322 -7.09 20.50 -11.91
CA SER A 322 -8.46 20.88 -12.27
C SER A 322 -9.07 19.84 -13.20
N SER A 323 -10.37 19.59 -13.04
CA SER A 323 -11.18 18.78 -13.95
C SER A 323 -12.34 19.61 -14.50
N LEU A 324 -12.64 19.41 -15.79
CA LEU A 324 -13.71 20.10 -16.51
C LEU A 324 -14.44 19.10 -17.40
N THR A 325 -15.77 19.04 -17.35
CA THR A 325 -16.54 18.19 -18.28
C THR A 325 -16.85 18.95 -19.56
N LEU A 326 -16.76 18.27 -20.69
CA LEU A 326 -17.10 18.81 -21.98
C LEU A 326 -18.02 17.85 -22.75
N ALA A 327 -19.24 18.31 -23.00
CA ALA A 327 -20.19 17.62 -23.88
C ALA A 327 -20.23 18.35 -25.24
N ALA A 328 -19.74 17.70 -26.29
CA ALA A 328 -19.62 18.31 -27.61
C ALA A 328 -19.43 17.29 -28.75
N ILE A 329 -19.78 17.70 -29.97
CA ILE A 329 -19.26 17.06 -31.18
C ILE A 329 -17.74 17.22 -31.19
N ASN A 330 -17.02 16.13 -31.52
CA ASN A 330 -15.55 16.04 -31.47
C ASN A 330 -14.97 16.38 -30.08
N ALA A 331 -15.63 15.90 -29.02
CA ALA A 331 -15.26 16.19 -27.63
C ALA A 331 -13.76 15.94 -27.33
N PRO A 332 -13.10 14.87 -27.80
CA PRO A 332 -11.65 14.68 -27.59
C PRO A 332 -10.79 15.83 -28.10
N ALA A 333 -10.95 16.20 -29.38
CA ALA A 333 -10.17 17.26 -30.01
C ALA A 333 -10.48 18.64 -29.40
N LYS A 334 -11.77 18.90 -29.13
CA LYS A 334 -12.21 20.15 -28.50
C LYS A 334 -11.69 20.27 -27.06
N GLY A 335 -11.69 19.17 -26.30
CA GLY A 335 -11.18 19.13 -24.92
C GLY A 335 -9.68 19.40 -24.86
N LYS A 336 -8.90 18.77 -25.75
CA LYS A 336 -7.47 19.06 -25.91
C LYS A 336 -7.23 20.55 -26.21
N ARG A 337 -8.00 21.14 -27.13
CA ARG A 337 -7.88 22.56 -27.49
C ARG A 337 -8.19 23.50 -26.32
N VAL A 338 -9.19 23.18 -25.49
CA VAL A 338 -9.52 23.94 -24.28
C VAL A 338 -8.37 23.89 -23.27
N ALA A 339 -7.81 22.70 -23.02
CA ALA A 339 -6.67 22.54 -22.11
C ALA A 339 -5.43 23.32 -22.57
N GLU A 340 -5.10 23.23 -23.87
CA GLU A 340 -3.99 23.98 -24.47
C GLU A 340 -4.20 25.50 -24.34
N ALA A 341 -5.44 25.98 -24.49
CA ALA A 341 -5.77 27.40 -24.34
C ALA A 341 -5.56 27.87 -22.89
N ILE A 342 -5.98 27.08 -21.90
CA ILE A 342 -5.76 27.35 -20.46
C ILE A 342 -4.26 27.48 -20.16
N VAL A 343 -3.48 26.48 -20.55
CA VAL A 343 -2.04 26.44 -20.27
C VAL A 343 -1.32 27.59 -20.97
N THR A 344 -1.61 27.82 -22.25
CA THR A 344 -1.02 28.93 -23.04
C THR A 344 -1.37 30.29 -22.43
N ARG A 345 -2.60 30.46 -21.96
CA ARG A 345 -3.03 31.69 -21.31
C ARG A 345 -2.29 31.95 -19.99
N CYS A 346 -2.13 30.92 -19.15
CA CYS A 346 -1.35 31.02 -17.92
C CYS A 346 0.10 31.40 -18.22
N ARG A 347 0.75 30.73 -19.19
CA ARG A 347 2.12 31.06 -19.63
C ARG A 347 2.27 32.50 -20.10
N ARG A 348 1.29 33.04 -20.81
CA ARG A 348 1.29 34.45 -21.21
C ARG A 348 1.25 35.37 -19.98
N ILE A 349 0.37 35.10 -19.02
CA ILE A 349 0.26 35.87 -17.78
C ILE A 349 1.56 35.75 -16.95
N PHE A 350 2.19 34.58 -16.91
CA PHE A 350 3.46 34.38 -16.22
C PHE A 350 4.55 35.28 -16.81
N ARG A 351 4.71 35.30 -18.14
CA ARG A 351 5.65 36.20 -18.81
C ARG A 351 5.37 37.68 -18.54
N GLU A 352 4.10 38.09 -18.59
CA GLU A 352 3.67 39.47 -18.29
C GLU A 352 3.98 39.87 -16.83
N ARG A 353 4.05 38.89 -15.92
CA ARG A 353 4.34 39.09 -14.48
C ARG A 353 5.76 38.68 -14.08
N ASN A 354 6.63 38.37 -15.04
CA ASN A 354 7.99 37.91 -14.80
C ASN A 354 8.09 36.66 -13.88
N LEU A 355 7.16 35.72 -14.03
CA LEU A 355 7.17 34.41 -13.38
C LEU A 355 7.79 33.35 -14.31
N SER A 356 8.43 32.33 -13.74
CA SER A 356 8.90 31.16 -14.49
C SER A 356 7.74 30.39 -15.14
N ASP A 357 8.06 29.53 -16.11
CA ASP A 357 7.07 28.59 -16.66
C ASP A 357 6.77 27.46 -15.66
N PHE A 358 5.69 26.72 -15.90
CA PHE A 358 5.41 25.46 -15.22
C PHE A 358 6.61 24.51 -15.28
N ARG A 359 6.88 23.83 -14.17
CA ARG A 359 7.84 22.71 -14.14
C ARG A 359 7.29 21.53 -14.94
N GLN A 360 6.01 21.22 -14.75
CA GLN A 360 5.31 20.14 -15.46
C GLN A 360 3.87 20.53 -15.75
N VAL A 361 3.37 20.05 -16.88
CA VAL A 361 1.95 20.13 -17.27
C VAL A 361 1.53 18.75 -17.75
N SER A 362 0.49 18.18 -17.13
CA SER A 362 -0.19 16.97 -17.59
C SER A 362 -1.61 17.33 -18.03
N VAL A 363 -1.96 16.93 -19.25
CA VAL A 363 -3.32 17.08 -19.79
C VAL A 363 -3.81 15.70 -20.19
N GLU A 364 -4.88 15.26 -19.54
CA GLU A 364 -5.54 13.99 -19.82
C GLU A 364 -6.99 14.27 -20.22
N VAL A 365 -7.42 13.77 -21.37
CA VAL A 365 -8.82 13.86 -21.82
C VAL A 365 -9.49 12.51 -21.56
N LEU A 366 -10.07 12.36 -20.38
CA LEU A 366 -10.74 11.13 -19.95
C LEU A 366 -12.02 10.93 -20.75
N GLY A 367 -12.32 9.68 -21.11
CA GLY A 367 -13.34 9.33 -22.11
C GLY A 367 -12.79 9.29 -23.55
N ALA A 368 -11.64 9.91 -23.82
CA ALA A 368 -10.92 9.76 -25.09
C ALA A 368 -9.86 8.64 -25.05
N GLU A 369 -9.96 7.71 -24.10
CA GLU A 369 -8.99 6.63 -23.88
C GLU A 369 -7.55 7.14 -23.66
N ALA A 370 -7.37 8.28 -22.95
CA ALA A 370 -6.06 8.86 -22.69
C ALA A 370 -5.03 7.88 -22.09
N ALA A 371 -5.47 6.96 -21.23
CA ALA A 371 -4.62 5.92 -20.63
C ALA A 371 -4.10 4.86 -21.64
N TYR A 372 -4.78 4.69 -22.79
CA TYR A 372 -4.36 3.75 -23.83
C TYR A 372 -3.32 4.35 -24.79
N GLY A 373 -3.04 5.65 -24.71
CA GLY A 373 -2.03 6.33 -25.52
C GLY A 373 -2.24 6.11 -27.02
N ALA A 374 -1.21 5.61 -27.71
CA ALA A 374 -1.27 5.31 -29.14
C ALA A 374 -2.30 4.24 -29.52
N ASN A 375 -2.77 3.43 -28.55
CA ASN A 375 -3.78 2.40 -28.77
C ASN A 375 -5.22 2.91 -28.61
N ALA A 376 -5.42 4.19 -28.30
CA ALA A 376 -6.74 4.80 -28.17
C ALA A 376 -7.55 4.74 -29.48
N ARG A 377 -8.84 4.42 -29.36
CA ARG A 377 -9.83 4.26 -30.44
C ARG A 377 -11.14 5.01 -30.16
N ALA A 378 -11.23 5.72 -29.03
CA ALA A 378 -12.43 6.37 -28.57
C ALA A 378 -13.03 7.36 -29.59
N GLN A 379 -14.35 7.24 -29.81
CA GLN A 379 -15.17 8.21 -30.52
C GLN A 379 -16.33 8.63 -29.61
N THR A 380 -16.10 9.65 -28.78
CA THR A 380 -17.07 10.09 -27.76
C THR A 380 -17.53 11.54 -27.97
N ARG A 381 -18.72 11.85 -27.44
CA ARG A 381 -19.29 13.20 -27.36
C ARG A 381 -19.21 13.81 -25.96
N GLU A 382 -18.64 13.08 -25.01
CA GLU A 382 -18.49 13.49 -23.62
C GLU A 382 -17.10 13.11 -23.13
N VAL A 383 -16.39 14.08 -22.56
CA VAL A 383 -15.04 13.89 -21.99
C VAL A 383 -14.88 14.69 -20.71
N VAL A 384 -13.95 14.26 -19.86
CA VAL A 384 -13.44 15.06 -18.74
C VAL A 384 -12.01 15.48 -19.04
N ILE A 385 -11.77 16.78 -19.10
CA ILE A 385 -10.46 17.37 -19.25
C ILE A 385 -9.84 17.48 -17.86
N LYS A 386 -8.78 16.71 -17.60
CA LYS A 386 -7.98 16.79 -16.38
C LYS A 386 -6.66 17.51 -16.70
N ILE A 387 -6.38 18.59 -15.97
CA ILE A 387 -5.16 19.38 -16.10
C ILE A 387 -4.44 19.39 -14.76
N GLY A 388 -3.26 18.77 -14.70
CA GLY A 388 -2.35 18.84 -13.58
C GLY A 388 -1.15 19.73 -13.92
N VAL A 389 -0.78 20.63 -13.03
CA VAL A 389 0.39 21.51 -13.21
C VAL A 389 1.24 21.56 -11.95
N THR A 390 2.55 21.72 -12.12
CA THR A 390 3.50 21.97 -11.03
C THR A 390 4.32 23.23 -11.26
N HIS A 391 4.72 23.90 -10.18
CA HIS A 391 5.51 25.15 -10.22
C HIS A 391 6.22 25.39 -8.87
N ASP A 392 7.36 26.08 -8.89
CA ASP A 392 8.12 26.50 -7.70
C ASP A 392 7.38 27.50 -6.81
N ASP A 393 6.81 28.50 -7.46
CA ASP A 393 6.03 29.56 -6.83
C ASP A 393 4.53 29.19 -6.73
N ARG A 394 4.02 29.21 -5.49
CA ARG A 394 2.60 29.05 -5.17
C ARG A 394 1.72 30.10 -5.85
N ALA A 395 2.20 31.34 -6.02
CA ALA A 395 1.45 32.43 -6.63
C ALA A 395 1.15 32.17 -8.12
N ALA A 396 2.07 31.54 -8.85
CA ALA A 396 1.84 31.11 -10.23
C ALA A 396 0.68 30.11 -10.32
N LEU A 397 0.57 29.17 -9.37
CA LEU A 397 -0.54 28.22 -9.35
C LEU A 397 -1.86 28.84 -8.88
N ASN A 398 -1.84 29.90 -8.08
CA ASN A 398 -3.04 30.68 -7.79
C ASN A 398 -3.58 31.39 -9.04
N ILE A 399 -2.70 31.83 -9.95
CA ILE A 399 -3.08 32.34 -11.28
C ILE A 399 -3.73 31.22 -12.08
N PHE A 400 -3.06 30.07 -12.25
CA PHE A 400 -3.66 28.92 -12.94
C PHE A 400 -5.06 28.59 -12.40
N ALA A 401 -5.19 28.51 -11.08
CA ALA A 401 -6.47 28.25 -10.44
C ALA A 401 -7.53 29.31 -10.76
N GLY A 402 -7.14 30.58 -10.83
CA GLY A 402 -8.03 31.69 -11.18
C GLY A 402 -8.48 31.68 -12.64
N GLU A 403 -7.66 31.14 -13.53
CA GLU A 403 -7.96 31.10 -14.97
C GLU A 403 -8.85 29.92 -15.38
N ILE A 404 -9.16 28.97 -14.50
CA ILE A 404 -10.05 27.84 -14.82
C ILE A 404 -11.48 28.30 -15.12
N ALA A 405 -12.13 28.99 -14.17
CA ALA A 405 -13.54 29.37 -14.30
C ALA A 405 -13.85 30.32 -15.48
N PRO A 406 -13.02 31.36 -15.76
CA PRO A 406 -13.22 32.24 -16.92
C PRO A 406 -13.28 31.51 -18.28
N MET A 407 -12.74 30.29 -18.37
CA MET A 407 -12.73 29.52 -19.61
C MET A 407 -14.10 28.95 -19.97
N ALA A 408 -15.03 28.88 -19.01
CA ALA A 408 -16.44 28.54 -19.25
C ALA A 408 -17.06 29.40 -20.36
N ILE A 409 -16.72 30.68 -20.38
CA ILE A 409 -17.28 31.68 -21.31
C ILE A 409 -16.27 32.13 -22.37
N SER A 410 -14.99 31.81 -22.19
CA SER A 410 -13.91 32.24 -23.09
C SER A 410 -13.44 31.16 -24.05
N THR A 411 -13.99 29.95 -23.95
CA THR A 411 -13.59 28.80 -24.79
C THR A 411 -14.80 28.12 -25.45
N ALA A 412 -14.71 26.82 -25.70
CA ALA A 412 -15.66 26.12 -26.54
C ALA A 412 -17.02 25.90 -25.85
N GLN A 413 -18.09 25.95 -26.63
CA GLN A 413 -19.43 25.56 -26.19
C GLN A 413 -19.45 24.11 -25.70
N GLY A 414 -20.21 23.87 -24.63
CA GLY A 414 -20.41 22.57 -24.00
C GLY A 414 -19.56 22.32 -22.75
N LEU A 415 -18.72 23.29 -22.34
CA LEU A 415 -17.91 23.20 -21.13
C LEU A 415 -18.81 23.36 -19.89
N THR A 416 -18.76 22.39 -19.00
CA THR A 416 -19.58 22.28 -17.78
C THR A 416 -18.79 21.53 -16.69
N GLY A 417 -19.44 21.14 -15.59
CA GLY A 417 -18.85 20.22 -14.62
C GLY A 417 -17.60 20.77 -13.93
N PHE A 418 -17.66 21.99 -13.42
CA PHE A 418 -16.59 22.58 -12.58
C PHE A 418 -16.63 22.01 -11.15
N PHE A 419 -16.72 20.69 -11.00
CA PHE A 419 -17.19 19.97 -9.80
C PHE A 419 -16.51 20.38 -8.48
N ALA A 420 -15.24 20.80 -8.51
CA ALA A 420 -14.47 21.19 -7.33
C ALA A 420 -14.25 22.72 -7.18
N GLY A 421 -14.91 23.54 -8.02
CA GLY A 421 -14.70 24.98 -8.03
C GLY A 421 -13.27 25.37 -8.42
N ARG A 422 -12.70 26.36 -7.70
CA ARG A 422 -11.32 26.81 -7.93
C ARG A 422 -10.33 25.75 -7.41
N PRO A 423 -9.39 25.24 -8.23
CA PRO A 423 -8.50 24.18 -7.80
C PRO A 423 -7.60 24.65 -6.66
N LYS A 424 -7.47 23.81 -5.62
CA LYS A 424 -6.65 24.11 -4.44
C LYS A 424 -5.17 23.88 -4.76
N VAL A 425 -4.34 24.88 -4.50
CA VAL A 425 -2.89 24.74 -4.57
C VAL A 425 -2.38 23.96 -3.36
N GLN A 426 -1.60 22.91 -3.62
CA GLN A 426 -1.06 22.01 -2.60
C GLN A 426 0.45 21.82 -2.80
N PRO A 427 1.24 21.57 -1.74
CA PRO A 427 2.64 21.18 -1.92
C PRO A 427 2.72 19.86 -2.68
N VAL A 428 3.77 19.71 -3.49
CA VAL A 428 4.20 18.40 -4.00
C VAL A 428 5.03 17.76 -2.88
N VAL A 429 4.67 16.54 -2.51
CA VAL A 429 5.46 15.71 -1.61
C VAL A 429 6.23 14.71 -2.45
N ARG A 430 7.54 14.65 -2.28
CA ARG A 430 8.41 13.68 -2.94
C ARG A 430 8.87 12.64 -1.95
N LEU A 431 8.97 11.40 -2.42
CA LEU A 431 9.57 10.29 -1.72
C LEU A 431 11.08 10.27 -2.02
N PHE A 432 11.88 10.06 -0.97
CA PHE A 432 13.30 9.80 -1.03
C PHE A 432 13.57 8.50 -0.28
N SER A 433 13.99 7.44 -0.98
CA SER A 433 14.21 6.13 -0.37
C SER A 433 15.68 5.79 -0.29
N PHE A 434 16.10 5.16 0.81
CA PHE A 434 17.46 4.65 0.98
C PHE A 434 17.51 3.45 1.90
N LEU A 435 18.68 2.80 2.01
CA LEU A 435 18.91 1.70 2.95
C LEU A 435 19.68 2.21 4.17
N GLN A 436 19.17 1.90 5.36
CA GLN A 436 19.81 2.20 6.64
C GLN A 436 20.24 0.90 7.33
N ASP A 437 21.46 0.85 7.87
CA ASP A 437 21.93 -0.31 8.63
C ASP A 437 21.06 -0.55 9.86
N LYS A 438 20.65 -1.81 10.06
CA LYS A 438 19.86 -2.23 11.23
C LYS A 438 20.62 -2.04 12.53
N ALA A 439 21.94 -2.24 12.53
CA ALA A 439 22.79 -2.04 13.71
C ALA A 439 22.77 -0.59 14.21
N ASP A 440 22.56 0.35 13.30
CA ASP A 440 22.45 1.77 13.61
C ASP A 440 21.00 2.24 13.79
N THR A 441 20.01 1.34 13.80
CA THR A 441 18.59 1.66 13.92
C THR A 441 18.02 0.99 15.17
N PRO A 442 18.24 1.56 16.37
CA PRO A 442 17.77 0.94 17.61
C PRO A 442 16.24 0.90 17.63
N VAL A 443 15.70 -0.29 17.83
CA VAL A 443 14.26 -0.53 17.98
C VAL A 443 13.94 -0.67 19.46
N ALA A 444 12.85 -0.04 19.90
CA ALA A 444 12.36 -0.13 21.27
C ALA A 444 10.91 -0.64 21.27
N VAL A 445 10.56 -1.37 22.32
CA VAL A 445 9.20 -1.85 22.58
C VAL A 445 8.81 -1.41 23.98
N GLU A 446 7.62 -0.85 24.14
CA GLU A 446 7.03 -0.56 25.44
C GLU A 446 5.70 -1.28 25.55
N VAL A 447 5.38 -1.84 26.71
CA VAL A 447 4.04 -2.37 27.04
C VAL A 447 3.58 -1.72 28.33
N ASP A 448 2.42 -1.06 28.27
CA ASP A 448 1.86 -0.29 29.40
C ASP A 448 2.86 0.71 30.03
N GLY A 449 3.69 1.31 29.17
CA GLY A 449 4.72 2.27 29.55
C GLY A 449 5.98 1.66 30.17
N GLN A 450 6.12 0.33 30.18
CA GLN A 450 7.33 -0.36 30.61
C GLN A 450 8.15 -0.82 29.41
N ASP A 451 9.48 -0.65 29.47
CA ASP A 451 10.37 -1.12 28.43
C ASP A 451 10.39 -2.65 28.37
N VAL A 452 10.20 -3.20 27.17
CA VAL A 452 10.29 -4.63 26.87
C VAL A 452 11.60 -4.90 26.13
N PRO A 453 12.47 -5.81 26.62
CA PRO A 453 13.67 -6.19 25.91
C PRO A 453 13.34 -6.79 24.55
N VAL A 454 13.92 -6.23 23.50
CA VAL A 454 13.86 -6.76 22.14
C VAL A 454 15.26 -6.81 21.56
N THR A 455 15.59 -7.91 20.88
CA THR A 455 16.80 -8.02 20.07
C THR A 455 16.38 -8.25 18.64
N VAL A 456 16.83 -7.37 17.74
CA VAL A 456 16.61 -7.55 16.30
C VAL A 456 17.89 -8.05 15.66
N ALA A 457 17.78 -9.09 14.84
CA ALA A 457 18.91 -9.63 14.11
C ALA A 457 19.39 -8.65 13.03
N THR A 458 20.61 -8.13 13.19
CA THR A 458 21.19 -7.09 12.30
C THR A 458 22.13 -7.66 11.25
N ARG A 459 22.74 -8.83 11.51
CA ARG A 459 23.73 -9.42 10.60
C ARG A 459 23.04 -10.01 9.36
N PRO A 460 23.45 -9.66 8.13
CA PRO A 460 22.89 -10.26 6.93
C PRO A 460 23.21 -11.75 6.84
N VAL A 461 22.28 -12.51 6.26
CA VAL A 461 22.44 -13.92 5.91
C VAL A 461 21.88 -14.09 4.51
N HIS A 462 22.64 -14.71 3.62
CA HIS A 462 22.22 -14.97 2.25
C HIS A 462 22.34 -16.46 1.98
N LEU A 463 21.22 -17.07 1.58
CA LEU A 463 21.18 -18.44 1.09
C LEU A 463 21.11 -18.43 -0.43
N ASP A 464 21.69 -19.45 -1.07
CA ASP A 464 21.61 -19.59 -2.51
C ASP A 464 20.14 -19.85 -2.91
N PRO A 465 19.58 -19.07 -3.86
CA PRO A 465 18.25 -19.35 -4.37
C PRO A 465 18.24 -20.72 -5.07
N PRO A 466 17.12 -21.45 -5.00
CA PRO A 466 16.97 -22.68 -5.79
C PRO A 466 17.11 -22.34 -7.29
N ALA A 467 17.63 -23.28 -8.08
CA ALA A 467 17.76 -23.10 -9.52
C ALA A 467 16.41 -22.69 -10.13
N ALA A 468 16.40 -21.64 -10.94
CA ALA A 468 15.18 -21.21 -11.62
C ALA A 468 14.69 -22.35 -12.53
N PRO A 469 13.39 -22.69 -12.51
CA PRO A 469 12.86 -23.63 -13.48
C PRO A 469 13.09 -23.09 -14.89
N PRO A 470 13.35 -23.96 -15.89
CA PRO A 470 13.56 -23.53 -17.26
C PRO A 470 12.40 -22.66 -17.74
N ALA A 471 12.71 -21.43 -18.13
CA ALA A 471 11.73 -20.53 -18.71
C ALA A 471 11.49 -20.95 -20.17
N GLU A 472 10.57 -21.89 -20.40
CA GLU A 472 10.16 -22.22 -21.76
C GLU A 472 9.45 -21.03 -22.41
N SER A 473 9.88 -20.67 -23.62
CA SER A 473 9.21 -19.74 -24.53
C SER A 473 8.85 -20.52 -25.78
N ARG A 474 7.67 -20.24 -26.34
CA ARG A 474 7.20 -20.95 -27.53
C ARG A 474 6.66 -19.98 -28.56
N GLU A 475 7.31 -19.98 -29.72
CA GLU A 475 6.84 -19.22 -30.87
C GLU A 475 5.49 -19.75 -31.38
N PRO A 476 4.57 -18.87 -31.79
CA PRO A 476 3.33 -19.27 -32.40
C PRO A 476 3.58 -20.04 -33.70
N GLY A 477 2.84 -21.12 -33.92
CA GLY A 477 2.84 -21.87 -35.18
C GLY A 477 2.15 -21.11 -36.33
N PRO A 478 2.21 -21.63 -37.57
CA PRO A 478 1.63 -20.97 -38.75
C PRO A 478 0.11 -20.75 -38.64
N ASP A 479 -0.59 -21.61 -37.89
CA ASP A 479 -2.05 -21.54 -37.69
C ASP A 479 -2.45 -20.75 -36.43
N ALA A 480 -1.52 -20.02 -35.81
CA ALA A 480 -1.81 -19.25 -34.61
C ALA A 480 -2.73 -18.05 -34.89
N VAL A 481 -3.59 -17.75 -33.90
CA VAL A 481 -4.51 -16.62 -33.95
C VAL A 481 -4.16 -15.57 -32.90
N LYS A 482 -4.47 -14.30 -33.17
CA LYS A 482 -4.33 -13.23 -32.19
C LYS A 482 -5.48 -13.30 -31.18
N VAL A 483 -5.14 -13.33 -29.91
CA VAL A 483 -6.08 -13.30 -28.78
C VAL A 483 -5.71 -12.18 -27.82
N ARG A 484 -6.65 -11.73 -26.98
CA ARG A 484 -6.37 -10.69 -25.99
C ARG A 484 -5.64 -11.34 -24.82
N LEU A 485 -4.65 -10.66 -24.24
CA LEU A 485 -3.92 -11.18 -23.08
C LEU A 485 -4.87 -11.52 -21.91
N VAL A 486 -5.88 -10.67 -21.67
CA VAL A 486 -6.90 -10.88 -20.63
C VAL A 486 -7.69 -12.19 -20.77
N ASP A 487 -7.79 -12.74 -22.00
CA ASP A 487 -8.45 -14.03 -22.24
C ASP A 487 -7.56 -15.22 -21.83
N LEU A 488 -6.25 -15.00 -21.70
CA LEU A 488 -5.26 -16.02 -21.38
C LEU A 488 -4.67 -15.90 -19.98
N ALA A 489 -4.73 -14.70 -19.39
CA ALA A 489 -4.07 -14.40 -18.14
C ALA A 489 -4.89 -13.45 -17.27
N TRP A 490 -4.67 -13.57 -15.97
CA TRP A 490 -4.95 -12.54 -14.99
C TRP A 490 -3.75 -11.59 -14.92
N GLY A 491 -3.98 -10.36 -14.47
CA GLY A 491 -2.96 -9.33 -14.46
C GLY A 491 -3.17 -8.37 -13.30
N ARG A 492 -2.11 -8.13 -12.55
CA ARG A 492 -2.10 -7.13 -11.49
C ARG A 492 -1.01 -6.10 -11.76
N SER A 493 -1.31 -4.86 -11.46
CA SER A 493 -0.30 -3.82 -11.36
C SER A 493 -0.33 -3.17 -9.99
N GLY A 494 0.84 -2.72 -9.55
CA GLY A 494 0.98 -1.84 -8.40
C GLY A 494 2.11 -0.86 -8.63
N ASP A 495 2.05 0.30 -7.99
CA ASP A 495 3.05 1.35 -8.12
C ASP A 495 3.89 1.49 -6.86
N LYS A 496 5.21 1.63 -7.03
CA LYS A 496 6.14 1.96 -5.94
C LYS A 496 7.04 3.10 -6.37
N GLY A 497 6.72 4.30 -5.88
CA GLY A 497 7.36 5.53 -6.36
C GLY A 497 7.04 5.77 -7.84
N ASP A 498 8.07 5.91 -8.67
CA ASP A 498 7.92 6.14 -10.12
C ASP A 498 7.94 4.83 -10.95
N ILE A 499 7.86 3.67 -10.29
CA ILE A 499 7.87 2.34 -10.94
C ILE A 499 6.44 1.77 -10.97
N ALA A 500 6.02 1.29 -12.14
CA ALA A 500 4.85 0.43 -12.28
C ALA A 500 5.30 -1.03 -12.39
N ASN A 501 4.92 -1.85 -11.41
CA ASN A 501 5.09 -3.30 -11.46
C ASN A 501 3.87 -3.92 -12.16
N ILE A 502 4.10 -4.88 -13.05
CA ILE A 502 3.05 -5.60 -13.77
C ILE A 502 3.30 -7.10 -13.63
N GLY A 503 2.49 -7.75 -12.82
CA GLY A 503 2.47 -9.20 -12.66
C GLY A 503 1.42 -9.83 -13.57
N ILE A 504 1.81 -10.91 -14.28
CA ILE A 504 0.92 -11.65 -15.18
C ILE A 504 0.87 -13.12 -14.74
N LEU A 505 -0.34 -13.61 -14.51
CA LEU A 505 -0.60 -15.00 -14.12
C LEU A 505 -1.40 -15.71 -15.21
N ALA A 506 -0.78 -16.69 -15.87
CA ALA A 506 -1.46 -17.47 -16.89
C ALA A 506 -2.63 -18.26 -16.29
N ARG A 507 -3.80 -18.21 -16.94
CA ARG A 507 -5.00 -18.97 -16.53
C ARG A 507 -4.79 -20.48 -16.62
N LYS A 508 -3.90 -20.92 -17.52
CA LYS A 508 -3.47 -22.31 -17.66
C LYS A 508 -1.95 -22.36 -17.84
N PRO A 509 -1.26 -23.36 -17.25
CA PRO A 509 0.19 -23.53 -17.43
C PRO A 509 0.64 -23.51 -18.90
N ASP A 510 -0.10 -24.18 -19.78
CA ASP A 510 0.22 -24.28 -21.22
C ASP A 510 0.21 -22.94 -21.97
N TYR A 511 -0.41 -21.89 -21.42
CA TYR A 511 -0.42 -20.57 -22.04
C TYR A 511 0.85 -19.78 -21.74
N LEU A 512 1.54 -20.10 -20.62
CA LEU A 512 2.67 -19.32 -20.13
C LEU A 512 3.83 -19.22 -21.15
N PRO A 513 4.24 -20.29 -21.87
CA PRO A 513 5.32 -20.18 -22.86
C PRO A 513 5.02 -19.21 -24.01
N PHE A 514 3.75 -19.08 -24.42
CA PHE A 514 3.34 -18.15 -25.48
C PHE A 514 3.22 -16.72 -24.96
N ILE A 515 2.69 -16.54 -23.74
CA ILE A 515 2.63 -15.23 -23.08
C ILE A 515 4.05 -14.67 -22.91
N ARG A 516 5.00 -15.52 -22.48
CA ARG A 516 6.41 -15.14 -22.31
C ARG A 516 7.10 -14.75 -23.62
N SER A 517 6.76 -15.37 -24.75
CA SER A 517 7.29 -14.96 -26.06
C SER A 517 6.75 -13.60 -26.52
N ALA A 518 5.57 -13.18 -26.04
CA ALA A 518 4.86 -12.01 -26.55
C ALA A 518 5.08 -10.72 -25.72
N LEU A 519 5.50 -10.85 -24.45
CA LEU A 519 5.80 -9.76 -23.52
C LEU A 519 7.30 -9.58 -23.39
#